data_AF-X1T5G0-F1
#
_entry.id   AF-X1T5G0-F1
#
_cell.length_a   1.000
_cell.length_b   1.000
_cell.length_c   1.000
_cell.angle_alpha   90.00
_cell.angle_beta   90.00
_cell.angle_gamma   90.00
#
_symmetry.space_group_name_H-M   'P 1'
#
loop_
_entity.id
_entity.type
_entity.pdbx_description
1 polymer ?
#
loop_
_entity_poly.entity_id
_entity_poly.type
_entity_poly.pdbx_seq_one_letter_code
_entity_poly.pdbx_strand_id
1 'polypeptide(L)'
;MNTNKMTARISDMSPRTAAKIAGVVYLICVVTGIFANIFVRGKLIVYGDAVTTVNNIMANESLFRIGFVTDLLFLTCWLLLPLALYKFLKPINNIHAVLMVLFALVMI
;
A
#
# COMPACT_ATOMS: atom_id res chain seq x y z
N MET A 1 20.15 -3.07 -38.82
CA MET A 1 18.81 -2.75 -38.28
C MET A 1 18.96 -2.53 -36.78
N ASN A 2 18.62 -1.34 -36.26
CA ASN A 2 19.10 -0.82 -34.97
C ASN A 2 18.34 -1.45 -33.78
N THR A 3 19.05 -2.21 -32.94
CA THR A 3 18.56 -2.92 -31.75
C THR A 3 17.88 -1.99 -30.73
N ASN A 4 18.20 -0.69 -30.76
CA ASN A 4 17.58 0.35 -29.93
C ASN A 4 16.09 0.59 -30.20
N LYS A 5 15.56 0.20 -31.37
CA LYS A 5 14.12 0.36 -31.66
C LYS A 5 13.25 -0.75 -31.07
N MET A 6 13.83 -1.91 -30.74
CA MET A 6 13.09 -3.07 -30.25
C MET A 6 12.93 -3.05 -28.72
N THR A 7 13.91 -2.53 -27.98
CA THR A 7 13.82 -2.27 -26.53
C THR A 7 12.93 -1.09 -26.17
N ALA A 8 12.71 -0.16 -27.11
CA ALA A 8 11.86 1.02 -26.89
C ALA A 8 10.36 0.71 -26.76
N ARG A 9 9.90 -0.50 -27.15
CA ARG A 9 8.46 -0.83 -27.19
C ARG A 9 7.93 -1.55 -25.93
N ILE A 10 8.79 -1.94 -24.99
CA ILE A 10 8.38 -2.74 -23.82
C ILE A 10 8.20 -1.87 -22.56
N SER A 11 8.39 -0.55 -22.64
CA SER A 11 8.29 0.34 -21.47
C SER A 11 7.60 1.68 -21.70
N ASP A 12 6.57 1.75 -22.54
CA ASP A 12 5.85 3.00 -22.84
C ASP A 12 4.84 3.40 -21.74
N MET A 13 5.25 3.34 -20.46
CA MET A 13 4.70 4.27 -19.48
C MET A 13 5.73 5.37 -19.30
N SER A 14 5.37 6.59 -19.69
CA SER A 14 6.18 7.75 -19.38
C SER A 14 6.49 7.75 -17.87
N PRO A 15 7.71 8.13 -17.44
CA PRO A 15 8.02 8.29 -16.01
C PRO A 15 6.99 9.16 -15.28
N ARG A 16 6.32 10.07 -15.98
CA ARG A 16 5.23 10.87 -15.44
C ARG A 16 3.97 10.04 -15.13
N THR A 17 3.61 9.11 -16.00
CA THR A 17 2.45 8.21 -15.82
C THR A 17 2.68 7.26 -14.66
N ALA A 18 3.87 6.66 -14.57
CA ALA A 18 4.20 5.76 -13.47
C ALA A 18 4.27 6.51 -12.11
N ALA A 19 4.72 7.76 -12.08
CA ALA A 19 4.73 8.58 -10.86
C ALA A 19 3.31 8.93 -10.41
N LYS A 20 2.42 9.23 -11.36
CA LYS A 20 0.99 9.45 -11.07
C LYS A 20 0.33 8.20 -10.49
N ILE A 21 0.58 7.03 -11.08
CA ILE A 21 0.04 5.75 -10.57
C ILE A 21 0.57 5.48 -9.16
N ALA A 22 1.88 5.63 -8.94
CA ALA A 22 2.47 5.47 -7.61
C ALA A 22 1.85 6.42 -6.58
N GLY A 23 1.63 7.69 -6.96
CA GLY A 23 0.97 8.68 -6.10
C GLY A 23 -0.50 8.32 -5.78
N VAL A 24 -1.25 7.81 -6.76
CA VAL A 24 -2.64 7.36 -6.54
C VAL A 24 -2.67 6.11 -5.64
N VAL A 25 -1.80 5.14 -5.89
CA VAL A 25 -1.67 3.94 -5.04
C VAL A 25 -1.31 4.34 -3.61
N TYR A 26 -0.39 5.30 -3.44
CA TYR A 26 -0.04 5.83 -2.13
C TYR A 26 -1.22 6.51 -1.44
N LEU A 27 -1.99 7.34 -2.16
CA LEU A 27 -3.16 8.00 -1.61
C LEU A 27 -4.21 6.97 -1.14
N ILE A 28 -4.41 5.90 -1.92
CA ILE A 28 -5.28 4.79 -1.53
C ILE A 28 -4.77 4.17 -0.23
N CYS A 29 -3.47 3.86 -0.09
CA CYS A 29 -2.91 3.35 1.17
C CYS A 29 -3.22 4.25 2.37
N VAL A 30 -3.05 5.55 2.20
CA VAL A 30 -3.26 6.50 3.31
C VAL A 30 -4.73 6.51 3.72
N VAL A 31 -5.64 6.59 2.74
CA VAL A 31 -7.09 6.60 3.00
C VAL A 31 -7.55 5.28 3.64
N THR A 32 -7.09 4.14 3.12
CA THR A 32 -7.44 2.82 3.67
C THR A 32 -6.90 2.62 5.08
N GLY A 33 -5.65 3.02 5.34
CA GLY A 33 -5.05 2.95 6.67
C GLY A 33 -5.76 3.83 7.70
N ILE A 34 -6.12 5.07 7.34
CA ILE A 34 -6.90 5.96 8.21
C ILE A 34 -8.28 5.36 8.48
N PHE A 35 -8.94 4.83 7.44
CA PHE A 35 -10.26 4.22 7.57
C PHE A 35 -10.24 3.01 8.52
N ALA A 36 -9.29 2.09 8.31
CA ALA A 36 -9.14 0.91 9.14
C ALA A 36 -8.81 1.27 10.59
N ASN A 37 -7.95 2.27 10.83
CA ASN A 37 -7.59 2.63 12.20
C ASN A 37 -8.71 3.37 12.94
N ILE A 38 -9.28 4.42 12.34
CA ILE A 38 -10.26 5.28 13.01
C ILE A 38 -11.64 4.64 13.05
N PHE A 39 -12.13 4.15 11.91
CA PHE A 39 -13.53 3.73 11.79
C PHE A 39 -13.75 2.27 12.14
N VAL A 40 -12.81 1.40 11.83
CA VAL A 40 -12.92 -0.04 12.14
C VAL A 40 -12.39 -0.28 13.55
N ARG A 41 -11.09 -0.02 13.77
CA ARG A 41 -10.42 -0.28 15.04
C ARG A 41 -11.01 0.56 16.18
N GLY A 42 -11.22 1.86 15.94
CA GLY A 42 -11.79 2.78 16.92
C GLY A 42 -13.26 2.48 17.32
N LYS A 43 -14.04 1.78 16.50
CA LYS A 43 -15.40 1.35 16.87
C LYS A 43 -15.49 -0.07 17.41
N LEU A 44 -14.62 -0.96 16.94
CA LEU A 44 -14.73 -2.39 17.25
C LEU A 44 -13.88 -2.80 18.45
N ILE A 45 -12.70 -2.20 18.62
CA ILE A 45 -11.73 -2.66 19.63
C ILE A 45 -11.83 -1.82 20.90
N VAL A 46 -12.11 -2.49 22.02
CA VAL A 46 -11.99 -1.91 23.37
C VAL A 46 -10.78 -2.54 24.04
N TYR A 47 -9.70 -1.77 24.17
CA TYR A 47 -8.48 -2.24 24.80
C TYR A 47 -8.73 -2.60 26.27
N GLY A 48 -8.38 -3.83 26.65
CA GLY A 48 -8.59 -4.35 28.01
C GLY A 48 -9.93 -5.05 28.24
N ASP A 49 -10.86 -5.04 27.27
CA ASP A 49 -12.14 -5.76 27.35
C ASP A 49 -12.45 -6.54 26.06
N ALA A 50 -12.07 -7.82 26.08
CA ALA A 50 -12.29 -8.72 24.97
C ALA A 50 -13.79 -9.06 24.76
N VAL A 51 -14.59 -9.09 25.82
CA VAL A 51 -16.02 -9.43 25.73
C VAL A 51 -16.77 -8.32 25.01
N THR A 52 -16.52 -7.06 25.40
CA THR A 52 -17.10 -5.90 24.73
C THR A 52 -16.63 -5.78 23.28
N THR A 53 -15.36 -6.11 23.00
CA THR A 53 -14.84 -6.14 21.62
C THR A 53 -15.59 -7.17 20.75
N VAL A 54 -15.79 -8.40 21.24
CA VAL A 54 -16.54 -9.43 20.50
C VAL A 54 -17.99 -9.00 20.26
N ASN A 55 -18.64 -8.43 21.27
CA ASN A 55 -20.01 -7.91 21.13
C ASN A 55 -20.12 -6.80 20.08
N ASN A 56 -19.14 -5.88 20.03
CA ASN A 56 -19.10 -4.82 19.02
C ASN A 56 -18.90 -5.38 17.59
N ILE A 57 -18.08 -6.43 17.45
CA ILE A 57 -17.87 -7.14 16.18
C ILE A 57 -19.15 -7.85 15.74
N MET A 58 -19.80 -8.58 16.63
CA MET A 58 -21.08 -9.27 16.33
C MET A 58 -22.19 -8.26 15.97
N ALA A 59 -22.23 -7.10 16.64
CA ALA A 59 -23.18 -6.04 16.32
C ALA A 59 -22.88 -5.33 14.99
N ASN A 60 -21.64 -5.37 14.50
CA ASN A 60 -21.19 -4.63 13.32
C ASN A 60 -20.32 -5.52 12.39
N GLU A 61 -20.79 -6.72 12.06
CA GLU A 61 -20.02 -7.67 11.23
C GLU A 61 -19.64 -7.10 9.87
N SER A 62 -20.52 -6.30 9.24
CA SER A 62 -20.23 -5.66 7.95
C SER A 62 -19.02 -4.73 8.03
N LEU A 63 -18.91 -3.96 9.12
CA LEU A 63 -17.79 -3.05 9.35
C LEU A 63 -16.49 -3.83 9.57
N PHE A 64 -16.56 -4.95 10.30
CA PHE A 64 -15.42 -5.86 10.48
C PHE A 64 -14.96 -6.46 9.15
N ARG A 65 -15.89 -6.96 8.31
CA ARG A 65 -15.56 -7.53 6.99
C ARG A 65 -14.97 -6.50 6.04
N ILE A 66 -15.54 -5.29 5.98
CA ILE A 66 -15.00 -4.18 5.16
C ILE A 66 -13.62 -3.78 5.67
N GLY A 67 -13.44 -3.70 7.00
CA GLY A 67 -12.14 -3.41 7.60
C GLY A 67 -11.08 -4.43 7.23
N PHE A 68 -11.40 -5.72 7.28
CA PHE A 68 -10.50 -6.79 6.87
C PHE A 68 -10.08 -6.66 5.39
N VAL A 69 -11.03 -6.42 4.49
CA VAL A 69 -10.72 -6.21 3.06
C VAL A 69 -9.85 -4.96 2.86
N THR A 70 -10.10 -3.91 3.63
CA THR A 70 -9.37 -2.65 3.57
C THR A 70 -7.92 -2.82 4.05
N ASP A 71 -7.71 -3.58 5.14
CA ASP A 71 -6.38 -3.92 5.65
C ASP A 71 -5.60 -4.78 4.65
N LEU A 72 -6.27 -5.74 3.98
CA LEU A 72 -5.63 -6.56 2.94
C LEU A 72 -5.22 -5.72 1.72
N LEU A 73 -6.07 -4.78 1.31
CA LEU A 73 -5.77 -3.85 0.23
C LEU A 73 -4.61 -2.93 0.60
N PHE A 74 -4.61 -2.40 1.83
CA PHE A 74 -3.51 -1.60 2.36
C PHE A 74 -2.19 -2.34 2.29
N LEU A 75 -2.13 -3.59 2.80
CA LEU A 75 -0.91 -4.41 2.76
C LEU A 75 -0.41 -4.65 1.34
N THR A 76 -1.33 -4.95 0.41
CA THR A 76 -1.00 -5.18 -1.00
C THR A 76 -0.41 -3.92 -1.65
N CYS A 77 -1.06 -2.76 -1.45
CA CYS A 77 -0.58 -1.49 -1.99
C CYS A 77 0.73 -1.04 -1.32
N TRP A 78 0.90 -1.29 -0.02
CA TRP A 78 2.13 -1.01 0.73
C TRP A 78 3.32 -1.84 0.22
N LEU A 79 3.09 -3.06 -0.26
CA LEU A 79 4.13 -3.89 -0.88
C LEU A 79 4.47 -3.41 -2.31
N LEU A 80 3.47 -3.02 -3.09
CA LEU A 80 3.64 -2.57 -4.48
C LEU A 80 4.33 -1.20 -4.59
N LEU A 81 4.05 -0.31 -3.64
CA LEU A 81 4.58 1.05 -3.62
C LEU A 81 6.12 1.10 -3.63
N PRO A 82 6.86 0.41 -2.74
CA PRO A 82 8.32 0.44 -2.74
C PRO A 82 8.92 -0.21 -3.99
N LEU A 83 8.25 -1.20 -4.61
CA LEU A 83 8.68 -1.73 -5.91
C LEU A 83 8.55 -0.68 -7.02
N ALA A 84 7.45 0.08 -7.04
CA ALA A 84 7.26 1.16 -7.99
C ALA A 84 8.30 2.25 -7.79
N LEU A 85 8.54 2.67 -6.54
CA LEU A 85 9.56 3.67 -6.20
C LEU A 85 10.98 3.17 -6.47
N TYR A 86 11.27 1.87 -6.28
CA TYR A 86 12.56 1.29 -6.64
C TYR A 86 12.87 1.50 -8.12
N LYS A 87 11.89 1.27 -9.00
CA LYS A 87 12.02 1.51 -10.45
C LYS A 87 12.31 2.98 -10.77
N PHE A 88 11.80 3.92 -9.96
CA PHE A 88 12.05 5.36 -10.08
C PHE A 88 13.39 5.80 -9.52
N LEU A 89 13.84 5.26 -8.38
CA LEU A 89 15.06 5.67 -7.70
C LEU A 89 16.30 4.95 -8.24
N LYS A 90 16.14 3.78 -8.87
CA LYS A 90 17.25 3.01 -9.46
C LYS A 90 18.16 3.84 -10.39
N PRO A 91 17.64 4.73 -11.26
CA PRO A 91 18.48 5.58 -12.12
C PRO A 91 19.25 6.67 -11.36
N ILE A 92 18.81 7.04 -10.15
CA ILE A 92 19.43 8.09 -9.32
C ILE A 92 20.51 7.49 -8.44
N ASN A 93 20.14 6.49 -7.63
CA ASN A 93 21.08 5.76 -6.78
C ASN A 93 20.50 4.40 -6.35
N ASN A 94 21.12 3.31 -6.81
CA ASN A 94 20.64 1.95 -6.55
C ASN A 94 20.67 1.58 -5.05
N ILE A 95 21.67 2.07 -4.29
CA ILE A 95 21.78 1.76 -2.85
C ILE A 95 20.60 2.36 -2.08
N HIS A 96 20.26 3.62 -2.36
CA HIS A 96 19.16 4.31 -1.68
C HIS A 96 17.80 3.69 -2.04
N ALA A 97 17.63 3.25 -3.30
CA ALA A 97 16.45 2.54 -3.75
C ALA A 97 16.26 1.22 -2.98
N VAL A 98 17.33 0.44 -2.78
CA VAL A 98 17.27 -0.82 -2.02
C VAL A 98 17.01 -0.56 -0.54
N LEU A 99 17.66 0.43 0.07
CA LEU A 99 17.40 0.79 1.47
C LEU A 99 15.93 1.17 1.69
N MET A 100 15.32 1.91 0.76
CA MET A 100 13.92 2.29 0.84
C MET A 100 12.98 1.07 0.84
N VAL A 101 13.24 0.09 -0.04
CA VAL A 101 12.48 -1.17 -0.06
C VAL A 101 12.70 -1.96 1.23
N LEU A 102 13.95 -2.03 1.69
CA LEU A 102 14.30 -2.75 2.92
C LEU A 102 13.56 -2.17 4.13
N PHE A 103 13.60 -0.85 4.32
CA PHE A 103 12.89 -0.19 5.41
C PHE A 103 11.37 -0.34 5.32
N ALA A 104 10.81 -0.24 4.11
CA ALA A 104 9.38 -0.45 3.91
C ALA A 104 8.92 -1.87 4.26
N LEU A 105 9.77 -2.88 4.02
CA LEU A 105 9.51 -4.27 4.38
C LEU A 105 9.73 -4.56 5.88
N VAL A 106 10.71 -3.91 6.52
CA VAL A 106 11.00 -4.09 7.97
C VAL A 106 9.97 -3.40 8.85
N MET A 107 9.35 -2.31 8.40
CA MET A 107 8.29 -1.63 9.15
C MET A 107 6.99 -2.41 9.27
N ILE A 108 6.80 -3.48 8.48
CA ILE A 108 5.60 -4.33 8.54
C ILE A 108 5.54 -5.11 9.86
#